data_AF-A0A8T9BFG0-F1
#
_entry.id   AF-A0A8T9BFG0-F1
#
_cell.length_a   1.000
_cell.length_b   1.000
_cell.length_c   1.000
_cell.angle_alpha   90.00
_cell.angle_beta   90.00
_cell.angle_gamma   90.00
#
_symmetry.space_group_name_H-M   'P 1'
#
loop_
_entity.id
_entity.type
_entity.pdbx_description
1 polymer ?
#
loop_
_entity_poly.entity_id
_entity_poly.type
_entity_poly.pdbx_seq_one_letter_code
_entity_poly.pdbx_strand_id
1 'polypeptide(L)'
;MKEVFETAKLLGHELDERIMDTMISCDPMDLYLKPSMQVDWEKIEFEYLAGEPLREAEKIGVPTPNLRVIYEICKGLQWRRKEARGLVTVPPKRSL
;
A
#
# COMPACT_ATOMS: atom_id res chain seq x y z
N MET A 1 -7.23 -0.53 -7.11
CA MET A 1 -8.62 -0.04 -6.99
C MET A 1 -9.63 -1.17 -6.79
N LYS A 2 -9.84 -2.06 -7.76
CA LYS A 2 -10.87 -3.12 -7.66
C LYS A 2 -10.81 -3.97 -6.40
N GLU A 3 -9.62 -4.46 -6.02
CA GLU A 3 -9.43 -5.26 -4.80
C GLU A 3 -9.95 -4.56 -3.54
N VAL A 4 -9.60 -3.28 -3.35
CA VAL A 4 -10.06 -2.47 -2.21
C VAL A 4 -11.57 -2.20 -2.30
N PHE A 5 -12.08 -1.95 -3.50
CA PHE A 5 -13.51 -1.70 -3.73
C PHE A 5 -14.38 -2.92 -3.37
N GLU A 6 -14.02 -4.11 -3.84
CA GLU A 6 -14.75 -5.35 -3.54
C GLU A 6 -14.71 -5.69 -2.04
N THR A 7 -13.55 -5.50 -1.40
CA THR A 7 -13.42 -5.66 0.06
C THR A 7 -14.37 -4.71 0.80
N ALA A 8 -14.40 -3.43 0.42
CA ALA A 8 -15.28 -2.45 1.04
C ALA A 8 -16.76 -2.82 0.87
N LYS A 9 -17.16 -3.23 -0.34
CA LYS A 9 -18.53 -3.68 -0.66
C LYS A 9 -18.96 -4.87 0.20
N LEU A 10 -18.10 -5.88 0.35
CA LEU A 10 -18.38 -7.06 1.16
C LEU A 10 -18.44 -6.78 2.67
N LEU A 11 -17.79 -5.71 3.13
CA LEU A 11 -17.88 -5.21 4.50
C LEU A 11 -19.11 -4.30 4.73
N GLY A 12 -19.97 -4.15 3.72
CA GLY A 12 -21.19 -3.34 3.81
C GLY A 12 -20.99 -1.85 3.55
N HIS A 13 -19.83 -1.44 3.01
CA HIS A 13 -19.61 -0.07 2.56
C HIS A 13 -20.05 0.07 1.10
N GLU A 14 -21.17 0.76 0.89
CA GLU A 14 -21.67 1.08 -0.44
C GLU A 14 -20.87 2.25 -1.03
N LEU A 15 -20.12 1.97 -2.09
CA LEU A 15 -19.39 2.95 -2.88
C LEU A 15 -19.95 2.93 -4.31
N ASP A 16 -20.09 4.10 -4.92
CA ASP A 16 -20.42 4.19 -6.35
C ASP A 16 -19.30 3.55 -7.17
N GLU A 17 -19.63 2.62 -8.06
CA GLU A 17 -18.65 1.92 -8.91
C GLU A 17 -17.79 2.90 -9.75
N ARG A 18 -18.35 4.08 -10.08
CA ARG A 18 -17.64 5.16 -10.80
C ARG A 18 -16.46 5.73 -10.02
N ILE A 19 -16.36 5.47 -8.70
CA ILE A 19 -15.24 5.94 -7.88
C ILE A 19 -13.91 5.40 -8.39
N MET A 20 -13.89 4.18 -8.95
CA MET A 20 -12.67 3.60 -9.49
C MET A 20 -12.14 4.40 -10.68
N ASP A 21 -13.00 4.70 -11.65
CA ASP A 21 -12.65 5.50 -12.83
C ASP A 21 -12.32 6.95 -12.45
N THR A 22 -13.06 7.49 -11.47
CA THR A 22 -12.83 8.83 -10.92
C THR A 22 -11.44 8.94 -10.32
N MET A 23 -11.03 7.96 -9.51
CA MET A 23 -9.70 7.98 -8.86
C MET A 23 -8.56 7.74 -9.86
N ILE A 24 -8.78 6.92 -10.89
CA ILE A 24 -7.79 6.70 -11.96
C ILE A 24 -7.61 7.98 -12.79
N SER A 25 -8.68 8.74 -12.99
CA SER A 25 -8.70 9.92 -13.88
C SER A 25 -8.73 11.25 -13.12
N CYS A 26 -8.49 11.21 -11.81
CA CYS A 26 -8.62 12.37 -10.91
C CYS A 26 -7.62 13.48 -11.29
N ASP A 27 -6.39 13.06 -11.62
CA ASP A 27 -5.33 13.95 -12.07
C ASP A 27 -5.14 13.83 -13.59
N PRO A 28 -4.94 14.95 -14.30
CA PRO A 28 -4.52 14.94 -15.70
C PRO A 28 -3.27 14.08 -15.92
N MET A 29 -3.21 13.37 -17.05
CA MET A 29 -2.07 12.50 -17.39
C MET A 29 -0.72 13.23 -17.50
N ASP A 30 -0.76 14.53 -17.79
CA ASP A 30 0.41 15.41 -17.90
C ASP A 30 0.77 16.11 -16.57
N LEU A 31 0.03 15.81 -15.49
CA LEU A 31 0.27 16.36 -14.17
C LEU A 31 1.25 15.47 -13.39
N TYR A 32 2.52 15.88 -13.35
CA TYR A 32 3.59 15.16 -12.65
C TYR A 32 3.68 15.53 -11.16
N LEU A 33 2.76 14.99 -10.37
CA LEU A 33 2.76 15.19 -8.91
C LEU A 33 3.39 14.01 -8.19
N LYS A 34 4.12 14.32 -7.11
CA LYS A 34 4.52 13.32 -6.13
C LYS A 34 3.34 13.07 -5.19
N PRO A 35 2.87 11.83 -5.00
CA PRO A 35 1.90 11.51 -3.96
C PRO A 35 2.41 11.93 -2.58
N SER A 36 1.50 12.30 -1.67
CA SER A 36 1.87 12.73 -0.30
C SER A 36 2.76 11.69 0.39
N MET A 37 2.43 10.40 0.34
CA MET A 37 3.25 9.32 0.91
C MET A 37 4.68 9.28 0.34
N GLN A 38 4.89 9.72 -0.90
CA GLN A 38 6.24 9.85 -1.49
C GLN A 38 6.95 11.12 -1.00
N VAL A 39 6.22 12.21 -0.76
CA VAL A 39 6.77 13.42 -0.12
C VAL A 39 7.17 13.09 1.33
N ASP A 40 6.29 12.38 2.03
CA ASP A 40 6.45 11.86 3.40
C ASP A 40 7.35 10.62 3.44
N TRP A 41 8.38 10.57 2.59
CA TRP A 41 9.34 9.47 2.52
C TRP A 41 9.99 9.14 3.87
N GLU A 42 9.94 10.07 4.82
CA GLU A 42 10.36 9.88 6.22
C GLU A 42 9.43 8.98 7.04
N LYS A 43 8.13 8.98 6.75
CA LYS A 43 7.04 8.29 7.44
C LYS A 43 6.06 7.74 6.41
N ILE A 44 6.42 6.64 5.77
CA ILE A 44 5.56 6.00 4.78
C ILE A 44 4.32 5.43 5.50
N GLU A 45 3.14 5.96 5.20
CA GLU A 45 1.86 5.59 5.82
C GLU A 45 1.26 4.27 5.28
N PHE A 46 2.10 3.40 4.71
CA PHE A 46 1.66 2.20 4.00
C PHE A 46 0.92 1.19 4.90
N GLU A 47 1.20 1.17 6.21
CA GLU A 47 0.47 0.30 7.16
C GLU A 47 -1.01 0.66 7.25
N TYR A 48 -1.35 1.95 7.15
CA TYR A 48 -2.74 2.40 7.17
C TYR A 48 -3.37 2.40 5.78
N LEU A 49 -2.65 2.90 4.77
CA LEU A 49 -3.19 3.05 3.41
C LEU A 49 -3.31 1.73 2.64
N ALA A 50 -2.38 0.79 2.86
CA ALA A 50 -2.38 -0.51 2.20
C ALA A 50 -2.54 -1.67 3.19
N GLY A 51 -1.94 -1.58 4.38
CA GLY A 51 -1.96 -2.64 5.39
C GLY A 51 -3.35 -2.90 5.98
N GLU A 52 -4.09 -1.85 6.39
CA GLU A 52 -5.45 -2.01 6.92
C GLU A 52 -6.41 -2.61 5.88
N PRO A 53 -6.53 -2.08 4.63
CA PRO A 53 -7.39 -2.71 3.62
C PRO A 53 -7.01 -4.17 3.32
N LEU A 54 -5.71 -4.48 3.33
CA LEU A 54 -5.21 -5.84 3.12
C LEU A 54 -5.64 -6.79 4.24
N ARG A 55 -5.48 -6.37 5.51
CA ARG A 55 -5.90 -7.15 6.69
C ARG A 55 -7.40 -7.36 6.72
N GLU A 56 -8.19 -6.33 6.40
CA GLU A 56 -9.63 -6.45 6.31
C GLU A 56 -10.06 -7.43 5.20
N ALA A 57 -9.43 -7.37 4.03
CA ALA A 57 -9.67 -8.33 2.95
C ALA A 57 -9.34 -9.78 3.35
N GLU A 58 -8.23 -10.00 4.08
CA GLU A 58 -7.86 -11.32 4.59
C GLU A 58 -8.91 -11.89 5.55
N LYS A 59 -9.45 -11.08 6.46
CA LYS A 59 -10.46 -11.52 7.44
C LYS A 59 -11.71 -12.10 6.78
N ILE A 60 -12.09 -11.55 5.62
CA ILE A 60 -13.26 -11.99 4.86
C ILE A 60 -12.92 -12.90 3.68
N GLY A 61 -11.66 -13.32 3.53
CA GLY A 61 -11.23 -14.26 2.49
C GLY A 61 -11.22 -13.70 1.06
N VAL A 62 -11.11 -12.39 0.89
CA VAL A 62 -11.05 -11.75 -0.44
C VAL A 62 -9.62 -11.77 -0.98
N PRO A 63 -9.39 -12.30 -2.20
CA PRO A 63 -8.07 -12.31 -2.80
C PRO A 63 -7.62 -10.90 -3.22
N THR A 64 -6.45 -10.49 -2.75
CA THR A 64 -5.87 -9.15 -3.00
C THR A 64 -4.41 -9.22 -3.49
N PRO A 65 -4.12 -9.93 -4.60
CA PRO A 65 -2.75 -10.19 -5.05
C PRO A 65 -1.97 -8.92 -5.40
N ASN A 66 -2.59 -7.90 -5.98
CA ASN A 66 -1.88 -6.67 -6.35
C ASN A 66 -1.60 -5.81 -5.13
N LEU A 67 -2.59 -5.65 -4.24
CA LEU A 67 -2.43 -4.91 -2.99
C LEU A 67 -1.38 -5.57 -2.09
N ARG A 68 -1.32 -6.91 -2.04
CA ARG A 68 -0.26 -7.65 -1.35
C ARG A 68 1.13 -7.27 -1.87
N VAL A 69 1.32 -7.29 -3.19
CA VAL A 69 2.62 -6.95 -3.80
C VAL A 69 3.02 -5.52 -3.45
N ILE A 70 2.09 -4.56 -3.56
CA ILE A 70 2.33 -3.16 -3.21
C ILE A 70 2.73 -3.03 -1.73
N TYR A 71 1.99 -3.68 -0.83
CA TYR A 71 2.28 -3.68 0.60
C TYR A 71 3.68 -4.22 0.91
N GLU A 72 4.05 -5.38 0.36
CA GLU A 72 5.37 -5.99 0.61
C GLU A 72 6.52 -5.16 0.01
N ILE A 73 6.32 -4.50 -1.13
CA ILE A 73 7.29 -3.54 -1.68
C ILE A 73 7.48 -2.37 -0.71
N CYS A 74 6.39 -1.74 -0.26
CA CYS A 74 6.46 -0.63 0.71
C CYS A 74 7.15 -1.04 2.00
N LYS A 75 6.83 -2.24 2.51
CA LYS A 75 7.46 -2.82 3.70
C LYS A 75 8.97 -3.04 3.51
N GLY A 76 9.38 -3.57 2.36
CA GLY A 76 10.80 -3.73 2.00
C GLY A 76 11.54 -2.39 1.89
N LEU A 77 10.91 -1.38 1.28
CA LEU A 77 11.46 -0.03 1.18
C LEU A 77 11.64 0.62 2.57
N GLN A 78 10.66 0.46 3.46
CA GLN A 78 10.75 0.93 4.85
C GLN A 78 11.84 0.19 5.61
N TRP A 79 11.98 -1.13 5.43
CA TRP A 79 13.03 -1.92 6.07
C TRP A 79 14.42 -1.44 5.68
N ARG A 80 14.68 -1.32 4.37
CA ARG A 80 15.95 -0.78 3.83
C ARG A 80 16.27 0.60 4.40
N ARG A 81 15.25 1.45 4.60
CA ARG A 81 15.44 2.77 5.22
C ARG A 81 15.79 2.65 6.71
N LYS A 82 15.08 1.82 7.45
CA LYS A 82 15.35 1.61 8.88
C LYS A 82 16.76 1.06 9.08
N GLU A 83 17.22 0.14 8.23
CA GLU A 83 18.59 -0.36 8.20
C GLU A 83 19.61 0.78 7.99
N ALA A 84 19.41 1.60 6.94
CA ALA A 84 20.29 2.74 6.67
C ALA A 84 20.36 3.79 7.80
N ARG A 85 19.33 3.86 8.64
CA ARG A 85 19.26 4.73 9.83
C ARG A 85 19.75 4.05 11.12
N GLY A 86 20.19 2.80 11.07
CA GLY A 86 20.57 2.02 12.25
C GLY A 86 19.40 1.68 13.18
N LEU A 87 18.16 1.75 12.69
CA LEU A 87 16.94 1.40 13.44
C LEU A 87 16.63 -0.10 13.40
N VAL A 88 17.36 -0.88 12.60
CA VAL A 88 17.29 -2.35 12.60
C VAL A 88 18.70 -2.92 12.52
N THR A 89 18.94 -3.98 13.28
CA THR A 89 20.18 -4.75 13.21
C THR A 89 20.02 -5.83 12.16
N VAL A 90 20.84 -5.77 11.11
CA VAL A 90 20.91 -6.84 10.10
C VAL A 90 22.02 -7.81 10.51
N PRO A 91 21.73 -9.12 10.59
CA PRO A 91 22.75 -10.12 10.88
C PRO A 91 23.90 -10.05 9.86
N PRO A 92 25.15 -10.32 10.28
CA PRO A 92 26.26 -10.36 9.35
C PRO A 92 26.02 -11.41 8.27
N LYS A 93 26.47 -11.12 7.04
CA LYS A 93 26.38 -12.06 5.92
C LYS A 93 27.10 -13.35 6.31
N ARG A 94 26.41 -14.49 6.19
CA ARG A 94 27.01 -15.81 6.44
C ARG A 94 28.18 -15.99 5.47
N SER A 95 29.39 -16.18 5.99
CA SER A 95 30.53 -16.65 5.19
C SER A 95 30.25 -18.10 4.81
N LEU A 96 30.24 -18.39 3.50
CA LEU A 96 30.22 -19.75 2.96
C LEU A 96 31.58 -20.43 3.19
#